data_AF-A0A3D5BB04-F1
#
_entry.id   AF-A0A3D5BB04-F1
#
_cell.length_a   1.000
_cell.length_b   1.000
_cell.length_c   1.000
_cell.angle_alpha   90.00
_cell.angle_beta   90.00
_cell.angle_gamma   90.00
#
_symmetry.space_group_name_H-M   'P 1'
#
loop_
_entity.id
_entity.type
_entity.pdbx_description
1 polymer ?
#
loop_
_entity_poly.entity_id
_entity_poly.type
_entity_poly.pdbx_seq_one_letter_code
_entity_poly.pdbx_strand_id
1 'polypeptide(L)'
;MFETLTDKLGAVFNKITSRGVLSEADIDSAMREIRVALLEADVSLSVVKDFIAHVKEQALGEKVVKSVQPGQMVVKIVHDELVKLLG
;
A
#
# COMPACT_ATOMS: atom_id res chain seq x y z
N MET A 1 1.21 9.08 17.61
CA MET A 1 1.66 7.78 17.04
C MET A 1 0.96 7.49 15.72
N PHE A 2 -0.38 7.55 15.64
CA PHE A 2 -1.12 7.32 14.38
C PHE A 2 -1.07 8.47 13.36
N GLU A 3 -0.82 9.72 13.77
CA GLU A 3 -0.75 10.87 12.84
C GLU A 3 0.42 10.75 11.87
N THR A 4 1.61 10.37 12.35
CA THR A 4 2.81 10.22 11.50
C THR A 4 2.64 9.12 10.45
N LEU A 5 1.95 8.03 10.80
CA LEU A 5 1.59 6.96 9.86
C LEU A 5 0.57 7.47 8.83
N THR A 6 -0.44 8.21 9.28
CA THR A 6 -1.49 8.77 8.42
C THR A 6 -0.92 9.73 7.38
N ASP A 7 0.01 10.61 7.78
CA ASP A 7 0.66 11.56 6.88
C ASP A 7 1.53 10.86 5.83
N LYS A 8 2.32 9.86 6.24
CA LYS A 8 3.19 9.10 5.32
C LYS A 8 2.37 8.27 4.34
N LEU A 9 1.33 7.58 4.80
CA LEU A 9 0.43 6.83 3.93
C LEU A 9 -0.33 7.77 2.98
N GLY A 10 -0.81 8.91 3.46
CA GLY A 10 -1.48 9.92 2.64
C GLY A 10 -0.59 10.45 1.51
N ALA A 11 0.68 10.71 1.78
CA ALA A 11 1.64 11.13 0.76
C ALA A 11 1.87 10.06 -0.31
N VAL A 12 2.03 8.79 0.11
CA VAL A 12 2.18 7.65 -0.80
C VAL A 12 0.92 7.47 -1.65
N PHE A 13 -0.26 7.53 -1.03
CA PHE A 13 -1.53 7.37 -1.74
C PHE A 13 -1.75 8.47 -2.77
N ASN A 14 -1.50 9.73 -2.44
CA ASN A 14 -1.62 10.85 -3.39
C ASN A 14 -0.72 10.67 -4.62
N LYS A 15 0.49 10.14 -4.43
CA LYS A 15 1.45 9.87 -5.51
C LYS A 15 0.97 8.74 -6.44
N ILE A 16 0.26 7.76 -5.90
CA ILE A 16 -0.30 6.62 -6.63
C ILE A 16 -1.61 7.02 -7.34
N THR A 17 -2.49 7.76 -6.67
CA THR A 17 -3.84 8.10 -7.18
C THR A 17 -3.83 9.23 -8.20
N SER A 18 -2.81 10.09 -8.18
CA SER A 18 -2.63 11.15 -9.20
C SER A 18 -2.15 10.61 -10.55
N ARG A 19 -1.67 9.37 -10.61
CA ARG A 19 -1.23 8.74 -11.86
C ARG A 19 -2.38 7.93 -12.46
N GLY A 20 -2.73 8.25 -13.71
CA GLY A 20 -3.79 7.56 -14.45
C GLY A 20 -3.45 6.12 -14.86
N VAL A 21 -2.17 5.76 -14.86
CA VAL A 21 -1.67 4.40 -15.14
C VAL A 21 -0.59 4.07 -14.12
N LEU A 22 -0.66 2.87 -13.52
CA LEU A 22 0.35 2.36 -12.60
C LEU A 22 1.18 1.29 -13.28
N SER A 23 2.49 1.45 -13.19
CA SER A 23 3.44 0.40 -13.55
C SER A 23 3.78 -0.48 -12.35
N GLU A 24 4.30 -1.68 -12.62
CA GLU A 24 4.87 -2.56 -11.60
C GLU A 24 5.93 -1.86 -10.72
N ALA A 25 6.76 -1.04 -11.34
CA ALA A 25 7.81 -0.28 -10.66
C ALA A 25 7.22 0.75 -9.67
N ASP A 26 6.08 1.36 -9.99
CA ASP A 26 5.41 2.31 -9.12
C ASP A 26 4.80 1.62 -7.90
N ILE A 27 4.20 0.45 -8.10
CA ILE A 27 3.69 -0.39 -7.01
C ILE A 27 4.86 -0.78 -6.08
N ASP A 28 5.98 -1.24 -6.64
CA ASP A 28 7.14 -1.61 -5.84
C ASP A 28 7.75 -0.44 -5.07
N SER A 29 7.79 0.76 -5.66
CA SER A 29 8.23 1.97 -4.96
C SER A 29 7.29 2.30 -3.80
N ALA A 30 5.98 2.26 -4.03
CA ALA A 30 4.98 2.51 -3.00
C ALA A 30 5.07 1.49 -1.85
N MET A 31 5.22 0.21 -2.15
CA MET A 31 5.34 -0.84 -1.14
C MET A 31 6.59 -0.65 -0.26
N ARG A 32 7.69 -0.17 -0.84
CA ARG A 32 8.89 0.18 -0.05
C ARG A 32 8.62 1.32 0.91
N GLU A 33 7.95 2.38 0.46
CA GLU A 33 7.60 3.54 1.30
C GLU A 33 6.66 3.11 2.45
N ILE A 34 5.64 2.29 2.16
CA ILE A 34 4.71 1.74 3.15
C ILE A 34 5.45 0.87 4.16
N ARG A 35 6.38 0.01 3.71
CA ARG A 35 7.19 -0.82 4.60
C ARG A 35 7.96 0.00 5.62
N VAL A 36 8.59 1.10 5.19
CA VAL A 36 9.32 2.00 6.09
C VAL A 36 8.36 2.64 7.09
N ALA A 37 7.23 3.16 6.62
CA ALA A 37 6.23 3.79 7.48
C ALA A 37 5.66 2.85 8.55
N LEU A 38 5.43 1.57 8.20
CA LEU A 38 4.95 0.56 9.17
C LEU A 38 6.02 0.21 10.22
N LEU A 39 7.28 0.11 9.82
CA LEU A 39 8.38 -0.17 10.77
C LEU A 39 8.61 1.01 11.73
N GLU A 40 8.47 2.24 11.26
CA GLU A 40 8.55 3.45 12.10
C GLU A 40 7.36 3.58 13.06
N ALA A 41 6.24 2.92 12.76
CA ALA A 41 5.06 2.86 13.62
C ALA A 41 5.13 1.72 14.65
N ASP A 42 6.32 1.17 14.92
CA ASP A 42 6.57 0.04 15.84
C ASP A 42 5.82 -1.26 15.48
N VAL A 43 5.50 -1.48 14.19
CA VAL A 43 4.93 -2.75 13.74
C VAL A 43 6.03 -3.81 13.57
N SER A 44 5.77 -5.03 14.06
CA SER A 44 6.74 -6.11 14.00
C SER A 44 7.15 -6.47 12.56
N LEU A 45 8.44 -6.76 12.34
CA LEU A 45 8.99 -7.07 11.01
C LEU A 45 8.28 -8.26 10.34
N SER A 46 7.86 -9.26 11.11
CA SER A 46 7.13 -10.42 10.59
C SER A 46 5.78 -9.98 10.02
N VAL A 47 5.01 -9.19 10.77
CA VAL A 47 3.72 -8.64 10.33
C VAL A 47 3.89 -7.76 9.08
N VAL A 48 4.90 -6.89 9.06
CA VAL A 48 5.14 -6.02 7.90
C VAL A 48 5.50 -6.83 6.64
N LYS A 49 6.27 -7.91 6.77
CA LYS A 49 6.61 -8.77 5.64
C LYS A 49 5.38 -9.44 5.05
N ASP A 50 4.55 -10.04 5.89
CA ASP A 50 3.34 -10.75 5.47
C ASP A 50 2.34 -9.76 4.84
N PHE A 51 2.16 -8.59 5.46
CA PHE A 51 1.34 -7.50 4.94
C PHE A 51 1.76 -7.09 3.52
N ILE A 52 3.04 -6.78 3.33
CA ILE A 52 3.54 -6.33 2.02
C ILE A 52 3.43 -7.44 0.98
N ALA A 53 3.64 -8.71 1.35
CA ALA A 53 3.49 -9.84 0.45
C ALA A 53 2.05 -9.96 -0.07
N HIS A 54 1.06 -9.91 0.84
CA HIS A 54 -0.36 -9.98 0.48
C HIS A 54 -0.81 -8.79 -0.37
N VAL A 55 -0.40 -7.57 0.00
CA VAL A 55 -0.75 -6.36 -0.76
C VAL A 55 -0.14 -6.43 -2.17
N LYS A 56 1.13 -6.86 -2.29
CA LYS A 56 1.81 -6.96 -3.58
C LYS A 56 1.16 -8.01 -4.48
N GLU A 57 0.81 -9.17 -3.95
CA GLU A 57 0.11 -10.21 -4.71
C GLU A 57 -1.21 -9.71 -5.29
N GLN A 58 -2.01 -8.99 -4.48
CA GLN A 58 -3.28 -8.43 -4.93
C GLN A 58 -3.10 -7.24 -5.89
N ALA A 59 -2.11 -6.38 -5.65
CA ALA A 59 -1.84 -5.18 -6.46
C ALA A 59 -1.28 -5.52 -7.84
N LEU A 60 -0.51 -6.61 -7.96
CA LEU A 60 -0.04 -7.15 -9.24
C LEU A 60 -1.09 -8.00 -9.97
N GLY A 61 -2.21 -8.28 -9.30
CA GLY A 61 -3.32 -9.00 -9.89
C GLY A 61 -3.85 -8.32 -11.14
N GLU A 62 -4.17 -9.13 -12.15
CA GLU A 62 -4.61 -8.66 -13.47
C GLU A 62 -5.83 -7.70 -13.40
N LYS A 63 -6.68 -7.87 -12.36
CA LYS A 63 -7.82 -6.99 -12.06
C LYS A 63 -7.43 -5.55 -11.71
N VAL A 64 -6.29 -5.34 -11.06
CA VAL A 64 -5.82 -4.00 -10.67
C VAL A 64 -5.15 -3.31 -11.85
N VAL A 65 -4.27 -4.03 -12.54
CA VAL A 65 -3.50 -3.51 -13.70
C VAL A 65 -4.42 -3.10 -14.85
N LYS A 66 -5.50 -3.86 -15.10
CA LYS A 66 -6.49 -3.56 -16.15
C LYS A 66 -7.63 -2.65 -15.69
N SER A 67 -7.60 -2.16 -14.45
CA SER A 67 -8.65 -1.29 -13.91
C SER A 67 -8.59 0.12 -14.49
N VAL A 68 -9.74 0.78 -14.55
CA VAL A 68 -9.88 2.18 -14.98
C VAL A 68 -9.27 3.14 -13.95
N GLN A 69 -9.15 2.71 -12.69
CA GLN A 69 -8.55 3.49 -11.59
C GLN A 69 -7.62 2.60 -10.74
N PRO A 70 -6.44 2.24 -11.27
CA PRO A 70 -5.53 1.31 -10.60
C PRO A 70 -5.03 1.87 -9.25
N GLY A 71 -4.84 3.19 -9.14
CA GLY A 71 -4.35 3.79 -7.91
C GLY A 71 -5.33 3.69 -6.74
N GLN A 72 -6.62 3.92 -6.99
CA GLN A 72 -7.66 3.78 -5.98
C GLN A 72 -7.83 2.32 -5.55
N MET A 73 -7.67 1.36 -6.47
CA MET A 73 -7.68 -0.07 -6.14
C MET A 73 -6.53 -0.45 -5.20
N VAL A 74 -5.32 0.06 -5.42
CA VAL A 74 -4.18 -0.19 -4.52
C VAL A 74 -4.44 0.38 -3.13
N VAL A 75 -4.94 1.61 -3.04
CA VAL A 75 -5.31 2.22 -1.74
C VAL A 75 -6.34 1.36 -1.02
N LYS A 76 -7.35 0.86 -1.73
CA LYS A 76 -8.36 -0.03 -1.16
C LYS A 76 -7.74 -1.33 -0.63
N ILE A 77 -6.87 -1.99 -1.40
CA ILE A 77 -6.19 -3.23 -0.98
C ILE A 77 -5.40 -3.00 0.31
N VAL A 78 -4.65 -1.91 0.37
CA VAL A 78 -3.87 -1.54 1.57
C VAL A 78 -4.79 -1.30 2.76
N HIS A 79 -5.88 -0.57 2.57
CA HIS A 79 -6.85 -0.32 3.63
C HIS A 79 -7.51 -1.61 4.14
N ASP A 80 -8.00 -2.46 3.23
CA ASP A 80 -8.64 -3.73 3.57
C ASP A 80 -7.67 -4.64 4.36
N GLU A 81 -6.39 -4.66 3.99
CA GLU A 81 -5.37 -5.44 4.70
C GLU A 81 -5.01 -4.83 6.06
N LEU A 82 -5.02 -3.49 6.19
CA LEU A 82 -4.82 -2.81 7.48
C LEU A 82 -5.99 -3.10 8.44
N VAL A 83 -7.22 -3.12 7.92
CA VAL A 83 -8.41 -3.47 8.71
C VAL A 83 -8.33 -4.92 9.19
N LYS A 84 -7.83 -5.85 8.38
CA LYS A 84 -7.60 -7.24 8.83
C LYS A 84 -6.53 -7.35 9.93
N LEU A 85 -5.48 -6.53 9.87
CA LEU A 85 -4.42 -6.54 10.87
C LEU A 85 -4.84 -5.92 12.22
N LEU A 86 -5.71 -4.92 12.18
CA LEU A 86 -6.18 -4.18 13.36
C LEU A 86 -7.53 -4.68 13.89
N GLY A 87 -8.12 -5.67 13.24
CA GLY A 87 -9.42 -6.28 13.57
C GLY A 87 -9.37 -7.21 14.77
#